data_AF-A0A7W1K2B9-F1
#
_entry.id   AF-A0A7W1K2B9-F1
#
_cell.length_a   1.000
_cell.length_b   1.000
_cell.length_c   1.000
_cell.angle_alpha   90.00
_cell.angle_beta   90.00
_cell.angle_gamma   90.00
#
_symmetry.space_group_name_H-M   'P 1'
#
loop_
_entity.id
_entity.type
_entity.pdbx_description
1 polymer ?
#
loop_
_entity_poly.entity_id
_entity_poly.type
_entity_poly.pdbx_seq_one_letter_code
_entity_poly.pdbx_strand_id
1 'polypeptide(L)'
;MPQDHTIDSPLATVREILPSTHLLSDGPVRYLLVAGEQDDGLWGSIGAFWRTIEGRFGGFLVSPDAIWGGSEMVRSFRSAQSRGWTVERIYAYWQAHVGVAGRLMIDPQQHADTLFQVARRVGAI
;
A
#
# COMPACT_ATOMS: atom_id res chain seq x y z
N MET A 1 -17.93 -35.11 26.03
CA MET A 1 -17.65 -34.29 24.85
C MET A 1 -18.82 -33.35 24.64
N PRO A 2 -18.57 -32.04 24.63
CA PRO A 2 -18.61 -31.32 23.36
C PRO A 2 -17.27 -30.65 23.07
N GLN A 3 -17.02 -30.49 21.77
CA GLN A 3 -15.73 -30.25 21.15
C GLN A 3 -15.27 -28.80 21.27
N ASP A 4 -13.96 -28.63 21.46
CA ASP A 4 -13.19 -27.44 21.17
C ASP A 4 -13.53 -26.88 19.79
N HIS A 5 -14.01 -25.65 19.75
CA HIS A 5 -13.89 -24.77 18.60
C HIS A 5 -13.57 -23.36 19.09
N THR A 6 -12.44 -23.22 19.80
CA THR A 6 -11.64 -22.00 19.67
C THR A 6 -11.24 -21.97 18.20
N ILE A 7 -12.04 -21.29 17.39
CA ILE A 7 -11.62 -20.87 16.06
C ILE A 7 -10.55 -19.83 16.36
N ASP A 8 -9.32 -20.31 16.61
CA ASP A 8 -8.14 -19.46 16.51
C ASP A 8 -8.25 -18.84 15.13
N SER A 9 -8.56 -17.54 15.12
CA SER A 9 -8.57 -16.76 13.91
C SER A 9 -7.29 -17.10 13.13
N PRO A 10 -7.33 -17.27 11.79
CA PRO A 10 -6.09 -17.44 11.01
C PRO A 10 -5.11 -16.27 11.22
N LEU A 11 -5.58 -15.16 11.83
CA LEU A 11 -4.79 -14.00 12.25
C LEU A 11 -4.25 -14.10 13.69
N ALA A 12 -4.67 -15.07 14.51
CA ALA A 12 -4.17 -15.29 15.87
C ALA A 12 -2.68 -15.66 15.88
N THR A 13 -2.18 -16.23 14.78
CA THR A 13 -0.76 -16.51 14.53
C THR A 13 0.01 -15.28 14.03
N VAL A 14 -0.67 -14.21 13.64
CA VAL A 14 -0.04 -12.92 13.27
C VAL A 14 0.19 -12.11 14.56
N ARG A 15 0.93 -12.71 15.51
CA ARG A 15 1.46 -12.02 16.70
C ARG A 15 2.76 -11.26 16.42
N GLU A 16 3.16 -11.25 15.17
CA GLU A 16 4.28 -10.50 14.67
C GLU A 16 3.75 -9.48 13.68
N ILE A 17 3.21 -8.37 14.20
CA ILE A 17 3.40 -7.08 13.53
C ILE A 17 4.90 -6.81 13.66
N LEU A 18 5.71 -7.56 12.91
CA LEU A 18 7.12 -7.28 12.76
C LEU A 18 7.15 -5.89 12.14
N PRO A 19 7.73 -4.88 12.80
CA PRO A 19 8.26 -3.76 12.05
C PRO A 19 9.39 -4.41 11.25
N SER A 20 9.10 -4.82 10.01
CA SER A 20 10.13 -5.40 9.16
C SER A 20 11.25 -4.38 9.17
N THR A 21 12.46 -4.81 9.53
CA THR A 21 13.64 -3.94 9.61
C THR A 21 13.87 -3.17 8.31
N HIS A 22 13.24 -3.60 7.20
CA HIS A 22 13.09 -2.90 5.93
C HIS A 22 12.24 -1.61 5.96
N LEU A 23 11.17 -1.53 6.76
CA LEU A 23 10.38 -0.29 6.95
C LEU A 23 11.20 0.82 7.65
N LEU A 24 12.24 0.42 8.42
CA LEU A 24 13.11 1.30 9.19
C LEU A 24 14.49 1.54 8.53
N SER A 25 14.93 0.68 7.60
CA SER A 25 16.27 0.76 7.00
C SER A 25 16.36 1.59 5.74
N ASP A 26 15.23 1.84 5.08
CA ASP A 26 15.24 2.56 3.81
C ASP A 26 15.23 4.06 4.09
N GLY A 27 16.20 4.75 3.46
CA GLY A 27 16.28 6.20 3.44
C GLY A 27 15.01 6.85 2.86
N PRO A 28 14.99 8.17 2.70
CA PRO A 28 13.78 8.88 2.30
C PRO A 28 13.17 8.32 1.01
N VAL A 29 11.85 8.16 1.00
CA VAL A 29 11.07 7.64 -0.11
C VAL A 29 10.25 8.75 -0.77
N ARG A 30 9.82 8.49 -2.00
CA ARG A 30 8.78 9.24 -2.70
C ARG A 30 7.53 8.40 -2.71
N TYR A 31 6.37 9.00 -2.50
CA TYR A 31 5.11 8.28 -2.54
C TYR A 31 3.94 9.09 -3.12
N LEU A 32 2.94 8.36 -3.60
CA LEU A 32 1.65 8.86 -4.06
C LEU A 32 0.59 8.28 -3.12
N LEU A 33 -0.25 9.12 -2.52
CA LEU A 33 -1.41 8.63 -1.77
C LEU A 33 -2.51 8.26 -2.74
N VAL A 34 -3.21 7.17 -2.43
CA VAL A 34 -4.36 6.69 -3.18
C VAL A 34 -5.56 6.72 -2.24
N ALA A 35 -6.59 7.48 -2.64
CA ALA A 35 -7.88 7.54 -1.99
C ALA A 35 -8.96 6.94 -2.90
N GLY A 36 -10.06 6.47 -2.32
CA GLY A 36 -11.11 5.76 -3.03
C GLY A 36 -12.20 5.27 -2.07
N GLU A 37 -13.12 4.47 -2.61
CA GLU A 37 -14.12 3.75 -1.81
C GLU A 37 -13.46 2.60 -1.02
N GLN A 38 -13.62 2.63 0.30
CA GLN A 38 -13.13 1.64 1.26
C GLN A 38 -14.10 0.45 1.37
N ASP A 39 -13.70 -0.58 2.12
CA ASP A 39 -14.48 -1.83 2.22
C ASP A 39 -15.84 -1.64 2.93
N ASP A 40 -15.99 -0.56 3.70
CA ASP A 40 -17.24 -0.13 4.35
C ASP A 40 -18.11 0.77 3.45
N GLY A 41 -17.67 1.07 2.23
CA GLY A 41 -18.35 1.95 1.28
C GLY A 41 -18.12 3.45 1.52
N LEU A 42 -17.32 3.82 2.53
CA LEU A 42 -16.94 5.21 2.75
C LEU A 42 -15.76 5.61 1.86
N TRP A 43 -15.62 6.91 1.62
CA TRP A 43 -14.45 7.41 0.90
C TRP A 43 -13.29 7.66 1.85
N GLY A 44 -12.12 7.10 1.55
CA GLY A 44 -10.95 7.20 2.42
C GLY A 44 -9.66 6.73 1.75
N SER A 45 -8.63 6.46 2.56
CA SER A 45 -7.34 5.97 2.05
C SER A 45 -7.45 4.52 1.63
N ILE A 46 -6.97 4.22 0.42
CA ILE A 46 -6.80 2.86 -0.11
C ILE A 46 -5.38 2.36 0.12
N GLY A 47 -4.40 3.26 0.06
CA GLY A 47 -3.01 2.90 0.18
C GLY A 47 -2.06 3.93 -0.40
N ALA A 48 -0.82 3.53 -0.63
CA ALA A 48 0.19 4.38 -1.21
C ALA A 48 1.16 3.62 -2.11
N PHE A 49 1.42 4.16 -3.30
CA PHE A 49 2.58 3.75 -4.10
C PHE A 49 3.81 4.42 -3.54
N TRP A 50 4.89 3.68 -3.34
CA TRP A 50 6.15 4.24 -2.84
C TRP A 50 7.33 3.74 -3.65
N ARG A 51 8.42 4.52 -3.64
CA ARG A 51 9.73 4.13 -4.17
C ARG A 51 10.86 4.81 -3.41
N THR A 52 12.03 4.20 -3.37
CA THR A 52 13.25 4.88 -2.89
C THR A 52 13.62 6.02 -3.84
N ILE A 53 14.42 6.97 -3.35
CA ILE A 53 14.88 8.10 -4.17
C ILE A 53 15.68 7.61 -5.38
N GLU A 54 16.51 6.60 -5.19
CA GLU A 54 17.32 5.94 -6.23
C GLU A 54 16.46 5.14 -7.22
N GLY A 55 15.17 4.94 -6.91
CA GLY A 55 14.19 4.26 -7.77
C GLY A 55 14.27 2.73 -7.75
N ARG A 56 15.35 2.16 -7.19
CA ARG A 56 15.63 0.72 -7.20
C ARG A 56 14.57 -0.13 -6.52
N PHE A 57 13.98 0.37 -5.43
CA PHE A 57 12.96 -0.35 -4.66
C PHE A 57 11.67 0.45 -4.60
N GLY A 58 10.56 -0.25 -4.44
CA GLY A 58 9.25 0.34 -4.28
C GLY A 58 8.15 -0.71 -4.27
N GLY A 59 6.94 -0.25 -4.04
CA GLY A 59 5.80 -1.13 -3.84
C GLY A 59 4.51 -0.36 -3.64
N PHE A 60 3.53 -1.10 -3.13
CA PHE A 60 2.25 -0.56 -2.73
C PHE A 60 1.96 -0.97 -1.27
N LEU A 61 1.62 0.01 -0.44
CA LEU A 61 1.09 -0.21 0.91
C LEU A 61 -0.43 -0.17 0.85
N VAL A 62 -1.08 -1.12 1.52
CA VAL A 62 -2.54 -1.24 1.55
C VAL A 62 -3.06 -0.70 2.89
N SER A 63 -4.09 0.13 2.83
CA SER A 63 -4.85 0.53 4.02
C SER A 63 -5.67 -0.65 4.55
N PRO A 64 -5.70 -0.90 5.86
CA PRO A 64 -6.47 -2.01 6.44
C PRO A 64 -7.99 -1.84 6.26
N ASP A 65 -8.47 -0.61 6.04
CA ASP A 65 -9.89 -0.33 5.81
C ASP A 65 -10.31 -0.56 4.35
N ALA A 66 -9.35 -0.86 3.47
CA ALA A 66 -9.56 -0.99 2.02
C ALA A 66 -8.83 -2.20 1.44
N ILE A 67 -8.97 -3.37 2.07
CA ILE A 67 -8.24 -4.58 1.69
C ILE A 67 -8.62 -5.00 0.27
N TRP A 68 -9.89 -4.92 -0.11
CA TRP A 68 -10.32 -5.34 -1.46
C TRP A 68 -9.79 -4.37 -2.52
N GLY A 69 -10.04 -3.07 -2.35
CA GLY A 69 -9.56 -2.03 -3.26
C GLY A 69 -8.03 -2.00 -3.37
N GLY A 70 -7.33 -2.09 -2.23
CA GLY A 70 -5.88 -2.13 -2.17
C GLY A 70 -5.27 -3.40 -2.79
N SER A 71 -5.93 -4.55 -2.66
CA SER A 71 -5.48 -5.80 -3.28
C SER A 71 -5.46 -5.72 -4.81
N GLU A 72 -6.43 -5.04 -5.43
CA GLU A 72 -6.43 -4.81 -6.87
C GLU A 72 -5.27 -3.91 -7.30
N MET A 73 -4.90 -2.92 -6.49
CA MET A 73 -3.72 -2.08 -6.74
C MET A 73 -2.42 -2.89 -6.64
N VAL A 74 -2.29 -3.77 -5.64
CA VAL A 74 -1.16 -4.71 -5.51
C VAL A 74 -1.09 -5.65 -6.71
N ARG A 75 -2.23 -6.18 -7.16
CA ARG A 75 -2.31 -7.04 -8.34
C ARG A 75 -1.85 -6.30 -9.60
N SER A 76 -2.30 -5.06 -9.78
CA SER A 76 -1.86 -4.20 -10.89
C SER A 76 -0.35 -3.96 -10.86
N PHE A 77 0.21 -3.64 -9.69
CA PHE A 77 1.65 -3.47 -9.49
C PHE A 77 2.44 -4.72 -9.87
N ARG A 78 2.05 -5.89 -9.33
CA ARG A 78 2.72 -7.18 -9.62
C ARG A 78 2.61 -7.58 -11.09
N SER A 79 1.45 -7.35 -11.71
CA SER A 79 1.23 -7.60 -13.15
C SER A 79 2.12 -6.71 -14.02
N ALA A 80 2.34 -5.44 -13.65
CA ALA A 80 3.26 -4.57 -14.37
C ALA A 80 4.71 -5.05 -14.22
N GLN A 81 5.13 -5.45 -13.01
CA GLN A 81 6.46 -6.02 -12.78
C GLN A 81 6.70 -7.30 -13.58
N SER A 82 5.72 -8.21 -13.65
CA SER A 82 5.84 -9.45 -14.44
C SER A 82 5.94 -9.20 -15.94
N ARG A 83 5.53 -8.02 -16.41
CA ARG A 83 5.70 -7.55 -17.80
C ARG A 83 7.00 -6.76 -18.00
N GLY A 84 7.90 -6.77 -17.03
CA GLY A 84 9.21 -6.12 -17.09
C GLY A 84 9.18 -4.61 -16.85
N TRP A 85 8.10 -4.05 -16.29
CA TRP A 85 8.09 -2.63 -15.92
C TRP A 85 8.93 -2.41 -14.68
N THR A 86 9.76 -1.37 -14.70
CA THR A 86 10.53 -0.96 -13.51
C THR A 86 9.62 -0.26 -12.51
N VAL A 87 10.05 -0.20 -11.24
CA VAL A 87 9.34 0.53 -10.19
C VAL A 87 9.12 1.98 -10.58
N GLU A 88 10.12 2.64 -11.17
CA GLU A 88 10.02 4.03 -11.61
C GLU A 88 8.97 4.21 -12.69
N ARG A 89 8.89 3.27 -13.64
CA ARG A 89 7.89 3.32 -14.72
C ARG A 89 6.48 3.13 -14.19
N ILE A 90 6.28 2.19 -13.26
CA ILE A 90 4.99 1.96 -12.61
C ILE A 90 4.59 3.21 -11.81
N TYR A 91 5.53 3.75 -11.03
CA TYR A 91 5.30 4.95 -10.24
C TYR A 91 4.94 6.16 -11.11
N ALA A 92 5.68 6.40 -12.20
CA ALA A 92 5.40 7.49 -13.13
C ALA A 92 4.04 7.33 -13.84
N TYR A 93 3.65 6.09 -14.16
CA TYR A 93 2.33 5.81 -14.70
C TYR A 93 1.22 6.23 -13.73
N TRP A 94 1.31 5.84 -12.45
CA TRP A 94 0.31 6.24 -11.45
C TRP A 94 0.33 7.74 -11.15
N GLN A 95 1.50 8.38 -11.15
CA GLN A 95 1.62 9.82 -10.99
C GLN A 95 0.88 10.61 -12.09
N ALA A 96 0.76 10.05 -13.30
CA ALA A 96 0.00 10.67 -14.38
C ALA A 96 -1.52 10.65 -14.15
N HIS A 97 -2.03 9.93 -13.14
CA HIS A 97 -3.45 9.82 -12.82
C HIS A 97 -3.91 10.77 -11.70
N VAL A 98 -3.12 11.82 -11.42
CA VAL A 98 -3.49 12.84 -10.42
C VAL A 98 -4.74 13.61 -10.86
N GLY A 99 -5.68 13.78 -9.94
CA GLY A 99 -6.90 14.57 -10.17
C GLY A 99 -7.98 13.90 -11.04
N VAL A 100 -7.85 12.59 -11.32
CA VAL A 100 -8.92 11.83 -11.99
C VAL A 100 -10.07 11.62 -11.00
N ALA A 101 -11.24 12.18 -11.31
CA ALA A 101 -12.47 11.91 -10.55
C ALA A 101 -13.10 10.60 -11.03
N GLY A 102 -13.31 9.66 -10.11
CA GLY A 102 -13.79 8.30 -10.40
C GLY A 102 -13.80 7.44 -9.14
N ARG A 103 -13.59 6.11 -9.27
CA ARG A 103 -13.51 5.19 -8.12
C ARG A 103 -12.25 5.35 -7.27
N LEU A 104 -11.20 5.98 -7.81
CA LEU A 104 -9.94 6.25 -7.12
C LEU A 104 -9.46 7.66 -7.47
N MET A 105 -8.75 8.28 -6.52
CA MET A 105 -8.03 9.54 -6.67
C MET A 105 -6.57 9.32 -6.25
N ILE A 106 -5.63 9.81 -7.05
CA ILE A 106 -4.20 9.79 -6.72
C ILE A 106 -3.75 11.20 -6.41
N ASP A 107 -3.19 11.39 -5.21
CA ASP A 107 -2.69 12.70 -4.77
C ASP A 107 -1.30 12.99 -5.37
N PRO A 108 -0.93 14.28 -5.46
CA PRO A 108 0.38 14.69 -5.92
C PRO A 108 1.52 14.03 -5.15
N GLN A 109 2.63 13.79 -5.85
CA GLN A 109 3.82 13.20 -5.29
C GLN A 109 4.31 13.97 -4.06
N GLN A 110 4.41 13.24 -2.96
CA GLN A 110 5.04 13.68 -1.74
C GLN A 110 6.48 13.14 -1.70
N HIS A 111 7.37 13.91 -1.06
CA HIS A 111 8.79 13.59 -0.97
C HIS A 111 9.25 13.60 0.49
N ALA A 112 10.34 12.88 0.76
CA ALA A 112 11.17 13.03 1.96
C ALA A 112 10.56 12.53 3.28
N ASP A 113 9.75 11.46 3.20
CA ASP A 113 9.31 10.70 4.37
C ASP A 113 10.02 9.33 4.40
N THR A 114 10.01 8.65 5.54
CA THR A 114 10.42 7.23 5.63
C THR A 114 9.26 6.32 5.25
N LEU A 115 9.54 5.08 4.85
CA LEU A 115 8.48 4.12 4.52
C LEU A 115 7.52 3.88 5.72
N PHE A 116 8.06 3.91 6.95
CA PHE A 116 7.26 3.91 8.18
C PHE A 116 6.25 5.07 8.25
N GLN A 117 6.66 6.30 7.92
CA GLN A 117 5.75 7.44 7.91
C GLN A 117 4.67 7.31 6.84
N VAL A 118 5.00 6.75 5.67
CA VAL A 118 4.00 6.43 4.64
C VAL A 118 3.00 5.39 5.16
N ALA A 119 3.47 4.33 5.81
CA ALA A 119 2.62 3.30 6.41
C ALA A 119 1.65 3.89 7.45
N ARG A 120 2.13 4.78 8.32
CA ARG A 120 1.29 5.48 9.28
C ARG A 120 0.23 6.37 8.62
N ARG A 121 0.55 7.03 7.49
CA ARG A 121 -0.42 7.88 6.76
C ARG A 121 -1.58 7.10 6.17
N VAL A 122 -1.35 5.84 5.78
CA VAL A 122 -2.38 4.97 5.22
C VAL A 122 -2.99 4.02 6.26
N GLY A 123 -2.66 4.19 7.55
CA GLY A 123 -3.18 3.36 8.64
C GLY A 123 -2.67 1.92 8.66
N ALA A 124 -1.60 1.60 7.94
CA ALA A 124 -1.09 0.23 7.79
C ALA A 124 -0.27 -0.28 9.00
N ILE A 125 -0.08 0.55 10.04
CA ILE A 125 0.64 0.25 11.29
C ILE A 125 0.03 1.02 12.47
#